data_AF-A0A7C2XLA4-F1
#
_entry.id   AF-A0A7C2XLA4-F1
#
_cell.length_a   1.000
_cell.length_b   1.000
_cell.length_c   1.000
_cell.angle_alpha   90.00
_cell.angle_beta   90.00
_cell.angle_gamma   90.00
#
_symmetry.space_group_name_H-M   'P 1'
#
loop_
_entity.id
_entity.type
_entity.pdbx_description
1 polymer ?
#
loop_
_entity_poly.entity_id
_entity_poly.type
_entity_poly.pdbx_seq_one_letter_code
_entity_poly.pdbx_strand_id
1 'polypeptide(L)'
;MDKLPLEMAYPGVAFRPRTRGWWARLLGAPAECIHLEQETDWMALFVPDIVYLRGKPHWPRPTQRPEVSLCRSCFLTVVLPELESFSGRVVAFEPDGEACSQYFFLERDDFVAAGLQDEVREAIEQRLAERAGACEICSRAGRWLWLSRHEVASLDEAVLIASAPGRWLCTAHGAAALCMALTQLPEANLLYINVPYGAAGAYVWI
;
A
#
# COMPACT_ATOMS: atom_id res chain seq x y z
N MET A 1 -19.48 -14.97 -4.21
CA MET A 1 -18.70 -13.82 -4.71
C MET A 1 -17.72 -14.37 -5.71
N ASP A 2 -17.77 -13.90 -6.94
CA ASP A 2 -16.93 -14.45 -8.02
C ASP A 2 -15.57 -13.76 -7.99
N LYS A 3 -14.52 -14.55 -7.73
CA LYS A 3 -13.13 -14.08 -7.83
C LYS A 3 -12.77 -13.94 -9.30
N LEU A 4 -12.14 -12.82 -9.65
CA LEU A 4 -11.61 -12.64 -11.00
C LEU A 4 -10.52 -13.70 -11.28
N PRO A 5 -10.48 -14.28 -12.50
CA PRO A 5 -9.35 -15.10 -12.93
C PRO A 5 -8.04 -14.32 -12.83
N LEU A 6 -6.95 -14.99 -12.46
CA LEU A 6 -5.63 -14.37 -12.23
C LEU A 6 -5.16 -13.55 -13.43
N GLU A 7 -5.33 -14.08 -14.64
CA GLU A 7 -4.92 -13.44 -15.89
C GLU A 7 -5.69 -12.13 -16.17
N MET A 8 -6.93 -12.06 -15.70
CA MET A 8 -7.76 -10.85 -15.82
C MET A 8 -7.47 -9.86 -14.69
N ALA A 9 -7.18 -10.37 -13.49
CA ALA A 9 -6.88 -9.56 -12.32
C ALA A 9 -5.48 -8.90 -12.43
N TYR A 10 -4.52 -9.60 -13.02
CA TYR A 10 -3.11 -9.19 -13.11
C TYR A 10 -2.56 -9.41 -14.53
N PRO A 11 -3.01 -8.60 -15.50
CA PRO A 11 -2.53 -8.71 -16.87
C PRO A 11 -1.01 -8.49 -16.93
N GLY A 12 -0.30 -9.36 -17.65
CA GLY A 12 1.16 -9.30 -17.81
C GLY A 12 1.97 -9.97 -16.70
N VAL A 13 1.34 -10.47 -15.62
CA VAL A 13 2.03 -11.25 -14.59
C VAL A 13 1.93 -12.74 -14.89
N ALA A 14 3.08 -13.39 -15.02
CA ALA A 14 3.16 -14.84 -15.13
C ALA A 14 3.22 -15.49 -13.75
N PHE A 15 2.32 -16.45 -13.49
CA PHE A 15 2.22 -17.18 -12.23
C PHE A 15 2.73 -18.61 -12.34
N ARG A 16 3.36 -19.11 -11.27
CA ARG A 16 3.86 -20.48 -11.22
C ARG A 16 2.71 -21.48 -11.34
N PRO A 17 2.82 -22.54 -12.17
CA PRO A 17 1.78 -23.56 -12.25
C PRO A 17 1.50 -24.27 -10.92
N ARG A 18 2.55 -24.52 -10.12
CA ARG A 18 2.46 -25.25 -8.85
C ARG A 18 1.62 -24.54 -7.79
N THR A 19 1.59 -23.21 -7.78
CA THR A 19 0.81 -22.41 -6.82
C THR A 19 -0.61 -22.14 -7.28
N ARG A 20 -1.02 -22.70 -8.43
CA ARG A 20 -2.36 -22.56 -9.01
C ARG A 20 -3.22 -23.82 -8.89
N GLY A 21 -2.60 -24.93 -8.49
CA GLY A 21 -3.22 -26.25 -8.41
C GLY A 21 -4.26 -26.37 -7.31
N TRP A 22 -5.05 -27.45 -7.35
CA TRP A 22 -6.11 -27.70 -6.37
C TRP A 22 -5.58 -27.75 -4.93
N TRP A 23 -4.39 -28.35 -4.74
CA TRP A 23 -3.72 -28.44 -3.44
C TRP A 23 -3.36 -27.06 -2.88
N ALA A 24 -2.82 -26.16 -3.71
CA ALA A 24 -2.49 -24.80 -3.30
C ALA A 24 -3.75 -24.03 -2.85
N ARG A 25 -4.86 -24.18 -3.59
CA ARG A 25 -6.15 -23.58 -3.22
C ARG A 25 -6.69 -24.12 -1.90
N LEU A 26 -6.52 -25.43 -1.66
CA LEU A 26 -6.97 -26.08 -0.42
C LEU A 26 -6.17 -25.61 0.80
N LEU A 27 -4.87 -25.34 0.62
CA LEU A 27 -3.99 -24.79 1.65
C LEU A 27 -4.10 -23.27 1.82
N GLY A 28 -4.92 -22.59 1.00
CA GLY A 28 -5.04 -21.14 1.02
C GLY A 28 -3.77 -20.40 0.58
N ALA A 29 -2.86 -21.08 -0.13
CA ALA A 29 -1.63 -20.46 -0.59
C ALA A 29 -1.92 -19.48 -1.75
N PRO A 30 -1.41 -18.23 -1.69
CA PRO A 30 -1.58 -17.26 -2.77
C PRO A 30 -0.83 -17.72 -4.02
N ALA A 31 -1.29 -17.28 -5.20
CA ALA A 31 -0.56 -17.54 -6.43
C ALA A 31 0.71 -16.70 -6.46
N GLU A 32 1.83 -17.33 -6.80
CA GLU A 32 3.17 -16.71 -6.81
C GLU A 32 3.61 -16.38 -8.23
N CYS A 33 4.20 -15.22 -8.45
CA CYS A 33 4.83 -14.93 -9.73
C CYS A 33 6.05 -15.84 -9.97
N ILE A 34 6.37 -16.12 -11.23
CA ILE A 34 7.48 -17.02 -11.61
C ILE A 34 8.85 -16.55 -11.08
N HIS A 35 9.07 -15.24 -10.97
CA HIS A 35 10.38 -14.66 -10.63
C HIS A 35 10.83 -14.90 -9.18
N LEU A 36 9.91 -15.20 -8.26
CA LEU A 36 10.25 -15.48 -6.87
C LEU A 36 11.16 -16.72 -6.71
N GLU A 37 11.46 -17.47 -7.80
CA GLU A 37 12.34 -18.65 -7.74
C GLU A 37 13.80 -18.22 -7.71
N GLN A 38 14.05 -16.99 -8.15
CA GLN A 38 15.36 -16.38 -8.32
C GLN A 38 15.51 -15.13 -7.42
N GLU A 39 14.41 -14.41 -7.17
CA GLU A 39 14.35 -13.27 -6.25
C GLU A 39 13.75 -13.71 -4.91
N THR A 40 14.57 -14.22 -3.99
CA THR A 40 14.12 -14.68 -2.66
C THR A 40 14.12 -13.59 -1.60
N ASP A 41 14.88 -12.53 -1.82
CA ASP A 41 15.18 -11.54 -0.79
C ASP A 41 14.09 -10.44 -0.73
N TRP A 42 13.19 -10.43 -1.72
CA TRP A 42 12.08 -9.49 -1.79
C TRP A 42 10.79 -10.16 -2.26
N MET A 43 9.73 -10.03 -1.48
CA MET A 43 8.40 -10.51 -1.79
C MET A 43 7.34 -9.57 -1.23
N ALA A 44 6.28 -9.33 -2.00
CA ALA A 44 5.05 -8.71 -1.53
C ALA A 44 3.86 -9.64 -1.72
N LEU A 45 3.16 -9.94 -0.64
CA LEU A 45 1.82 -10.50 -0.70
C LEU A 45 0.82 -9.35 -0.90
N PHE A 46 0.40 -9.22 -2.16
CA PHE A 46 -0.50 -8.18 -2.64
C PHE A 46 -1.96 -8.61 -2.45
N VAL A 47 -2.69 -7.78 -1.70
CA VAL A 47 -4.09 -7.99 -1.29
C VAL A 47 -4.92 -6.78 -1.76
N PRO A 48 -5.10 -6.61 -3.08
CA PRO A 48 -5.58 -5.34 -3.63
C PRO A 48 -6.94 -4.89 -3.08
N ASP A 49 -7.88 -5.82 -2.95
CA ASP A 49 -9.27 -5.52 -2.62
C ASP A 49 -9.65 -6.04 -1.22
N ILE A 50 -8.65 -6.24 -0.35
CA ILE A 50 -8.81 -6.72 1.03
C ILE A 50 -7.92 -5.89 1.94
N VAL A 51 -8.45 -5.47 3.08
CA VAL A 51 -7.66 -4.91 4.18
C VAL A 51 -7.88 -5.77 5.42
N TYR A 52 -6.79 -6.18 6.08
CA TYR A 52 -6.85 -7.02 7.27
C TYR A 52 -6.83 -6.14 8.52
N LEU A 53 -7.99 -5.94 9.13
CA LEU A 53 -8.18 -5.11 10.32
C LEU A 53 -8.17 -6.00 11.56
N ARG A 54 -7.08 -5.95 12.36
CA ARG A 54 -6.85 -6.82 13.53
C ARG A 54 -7.05 -8.31 13.20
N GLY A 55 -6.49 -8.74 12.07
CA GLY A 55 -6.57 -10.13 11.59
C GLY A 55 -7.92 -10.54 11.00
N LYS A 56 -8.88 -9.60 10.87
CA LYS A 56 -10.16 -9.86 10.20
C LYS A 56 -10.15 -9.22 8.81
N PRO A 57 -10.51 -9.98 7.76
CA PRO A 57 -10.61 -9.40 6.43
C PRO A 57 -11.80 -8.43 6.35
N HIS A 58 -11.55 -7.27 5.76
CA HIS A 58 -12.53 -6.29 5.34
C HIS A 58 -12.40 -6.08 3.83
N TRP A 59 -13.54 -6.03 3.14
CA TRP A 59 -13.61 -5.96 1.68
C TRP A 59 -14.23 -4.64 1.25
N PRO A 60 -13.40 -3.61 0.99
CA PRO A 60 -13.90 -2.27 0.65
C PRO A 60 -14.53 -2.23 -0.75
N ARG A 61 -14.27 -3.24 -1.59
CA ARG A 61 -14.73 -3.28 -2.99
C ARG A 61 -15.56 -4.55 -3.26
N PRO A 62 -16.60 -4.46 -4.11
CA PRO A 62 -17.46 -5.60 -4.43
C PRO A 62 -16.76 -6.65 -5.31
N THR A 63 -15.85 -6.21 -6.18
CA THR A 63 -15.03 -7.11 -7.02
C THR A 63 -13.78 -7.50 -6.24
N GLN A 64 -13.54 -8.80 -6.11
CA GLN A 64 -12.37 -9.33 -5.40
C GLN A 64 -11.37 -9.90 -6.40
N ARG A 65 -10.26 -9.19 -6.59
CA ARG A 65 -9.06 -9.79 -7.19
C ARG A 65 -8.41 -10.75 -6.18
N PRO A 66 -7.94 -11.92 -6.63
CA PRO A 66 -7.33 -12.91 -5.75
C PRO A 66 -5.99 -12.41 -5.19
N GLU A 67 -5.67 -12.74 -3.94
CA GLU A 67 -4.37 -12.43 -3.34
C GLU A 67 -3.22 -13.13 -4.09
N VAL A 68 -2.09 -12.44 -4.23
CA VAL A 68 -0.93 -12.94 -4.97
C VAL A 68 0.38 -12.55 -4.31
N SER A 69 1.37 -13.43 -4.37
CA SER A 69 2.75 -13.13 -3.97
C SER A 69 3.56 -12.74 -5.20
N LEU A 70 4.11 -11.53 -5.17
CA LEU A 70 4.85 -10.93 -6.28
C LEU A 70 6.28 -10.61 -5.86
N CYS A 71 7.22 -10.78 -6.79
CA CYS A 71 8.54 -10.17 -6.66
C CYS A 71 8.43 -8.67 -6.86
N ARG A 72 9.53 -7.95 -6.59
CA ARG A 72 9.56 -6.48 -6.61
C ARG A 72 9.10 -5.90 -7.95
N SER A 73 9.67 -6.40 -9.05
CA SER A 73 9.37 -5.87 -10.39
C SER A 73 7.90 -6.09 -10.78
N CYS A 74 7.35 -7.28 -10.53
CA CYS A 74 5.94 -7.57 -10.78
C CYS A 74 5.02 -6.73 -9.90
N PHE A 75 5.34 -6.60 -8.61
CA PHE A 75 4.56 -5.78 -7.68
C PHE A 75 4.49 -4.32 -8.14
N LEU A 76 5.65 -3.70 -8.44
CA LEU A 76 5.71 -2.30 -8.86
C LEU A 76 4.95 -2.06 -10.17
N THR A 77 5.01 -3.02 -11.11
CA THR A 77 4.28 -2.95 -12.39
C THR A 77 2.76 -2.95 -12.16
N VAL A 78 2.28 -3.72 -11.18
CA VAL A 78 0.85 -3.84 -10.86
C VAL A 78 0.36 -2.64 -10.04
N VAL A 79 1.13 -2.22 -9.03
CA VAL A 79 0.66 -1.22 -8.07
C VAL A 79 0.75 0.21 -8.61
N LEU A 80 1.78 0.55 -9.39
CA LEU A 80 2.02 1.93 -9.82
C LEU A 80 0.81 2.52 -10.57
N PRO A 81 0.22 1.87 -11.58
CA PRO A 81 -0.96 2.41 -12.27
C PRO A 81 -2.18 2.59 -11.35
N GLU A 82 -2.36 1.70 -10.37
CA GLU A 82 -3.46 1.80 -9.40
C GLU A 82 -3.27 3.05 -8.52
N LEU A 83 -2.05 3.28 -8.03
CA LEU A 83 -1.71 4.46 -7.25
C LEU A 83 -1.88 5.74 -8.08
N GLU A 84 -1.41 5.75 -9.32
CA GLU A 84 -1.51 6.90 -10.24
C GLU A 84 -2.96 7.25 -10.60
N SER A 85 -3.83 6.24 -10.62
CA SER A 85 -5.26 6.43 -10.91
C SER A 85 -6.06 6.95 -9.71
N PHE A 86 -5.52 6.88 -8.50
CA PHE A 86 -6.25 7.25 -7.29
C PHE A 86 -6.47 8.77 -7.20
N SER A 87 -7.73 9.18 -7.24
CA SER A 87 -8.11 10.61 -7.19
C SER A 87 -8.27 11.16 -5.77
N GLY A 88 -8.22 10.30 -4.75
CA GLY A 88 -8.42 10.67 -3.36
C GLY A 88 -7.24 11.41 -2.73
N ARG A 89 -7.35 11.66 -1.43
CA ARG A 89 -6.28 12.27 -0.61
C ARG A 89 -5.51 11.20 0.15
N VAL A 90 -4.19 11.34 0.20
CA VAL A 90 -3.32 10.37 0.87
C VAL A 90 -2.38 11.11 1.81
N VAL A 91 -2.28 10.65 3.05
CA VAL A 91 -1.09 10.87 3.89
C VAL A 91 -0.23 9.63 3.75
N ALA A 92 0.92 9.74 3.11
CA ALA A 92 1.81 8.61 2.85
C ALA A 92 3.06 8.77 3.68
N PHE A 93 3.39 7.74 4.44
CA PHE A 93 4.63 7.68 5.19
C PHE A 93 5.64 6.86 4.39
N GLU A 94 6.86 7.35 4.24
CA GLU A 94 7.94 6.58 3.63
C GLU A 94 8.08 5.20 4.31
N PRO A 95 8.12 4.07 3.58
CA PRO A 95 8.32 2.75 4.20
C PRO A 95 9.61 2.67 5.04
N ASP A 96 9.60 1.89 6.13
CA ASP A 96 10.79 1.67 6.96
C ASP A 96 11.67 0.56 6.37
N GLY A 97 12.98 0.83 6.29
CA GLY A 97 14.01 -0.06 5.75
C GLY A 97 14.37 -1.25 6.62
N GLU A 98 14.26 -1.13 7.93
CA GLU A 98 14.89 -2.10 8.84
C GLU A 98 13.90 -3.10 9.46
N ALA A 99 12.59 -2.84 9.45
CA ALA A 99 11.60 -3.70 10.13
C ALA A 99 10.17 -3.68 9.56
N CYS A 100 9.94 -3.18 8.33
CA CYS A 100 8.59 -3.09 7.79
C CYS A 100 8.09 -4.45 7.26
N SER A 101 7.18 -5.10 8.01
CA SER A 101 6.53 -6.35 7.57
C SER A 101 5.17 -6.14 6.91
N GLN A 102 4.49 -5.03 7.17
CA GLN A 102 3.17 -4.72 6.58
C GLN A 102 3.06 -3.23 6.27
N TYR A 103 2.44 -2.89 5.13
CA TYR A 103 2.25 -1.50 4.72
C TYR A 103 0.94 -1.36 3.93
N PHE A 104 -0.03 -0.65 4.51
CA PHE A 104 -1.41 -0.61 4.05
C PHE A 104 -1.92 0.79 3.83
N PHE A 105 -2.80 0.93 2.85
CA PHE A 105 -3.76 2.02 2.83
C PHE A 105 -4.93 1.71 3.77
N LEU A 106 -5.21 2.66 4.67
CA LEU A 106 -6.40 2.69 5.51
C LEU A 106 -7.25 3.91 5.15
N GLU A 107 -8.54 3.70 4.90
CA GLU A 107 -9.51 4.80 4.87
C GLU A 107 -9.78 5.30 6.31
N ARG A 108 -10.27 6.54 6.44
CA ARG A 108 -10.54 7.17 7.74
C ARG A 108 -11.41 6.31 8.65
N ASP A 109 -12.47 5.72 8.10
CA ASP A 109 -13.42 4.90 8.85
C ASP A 109 -12.78 3.59 9.38
N ASP A 110 -11.66 3.16 8.79
CA ASP A 110 -10.94 1.94 9.17
C ASP A 110 -9.83 2.20 10.20
N PHE A 111 -9.48 3.45 10.52
CA PHE A 111 -8.39 3.77 11.45
C PHE A 111 -8.56 3.10 12.83
N VAL A 112 -9.78 3.16 13.39
CA VAL A 112 -10.08 2.54 14.69
C VAL A 112 -10.02 1.02 14.60
N ALA A 113 -10.57 0.44 13.52
CA ALA A 113 -10.59 -0.99 13.30
C ALA A 113 -9.19 -1.57 13.04
N ALA A 114 -8.30 -0.78 12.41
CA ALA A 114 -6.87 -1.08 12.28
C ALA A 114 -6.12 -0.96 13.60
N GLY A 115 -6.68 -0.28 14.60
CA GLY A 115 -6.10 -0.12 15.92
C GLY A 115 -5.06 0.99 16.03
N LEU A 116 -5.17 2.02 15.19
CA LEU A 116 -4.40 3.24 15.39
C LEU A 116 -4.75 3.88 16.74
N GLN A 117 -3.75 4.39 17.44
CA GLN A 117 -3.94 5.20 18.64
C GLN A 117 -4.74 6.46 18.31
N ASP A 118 -5.50 6.98 19.27
CA ASP A 118 -6.39 8.12 19.05
C ASP A 118 -5.62 9.37 18.58
N GLU A 119 -4.46 9.64 19.18
CA GLU A 119 -3.61 10.79 18.85
C GLU A 119 -3.04 10.68 17.43
N VAL A 120 -2.67 9.47 17.00
CA VAL A 120 -2.15 9.20 15.65
C VAL A 120 -3.25 9.36 14.62
N ARG A 121 -4.44 8.79 14.90
CA ARG A 121 -5.64 8.96 14.08
C ARG A 121 -5.94 10.44 13.88
N GLU A 122 -6.04 11.19 14.97
CA GLU A 122 -6.38 12.62 14.96
C GLU A 122 -5.35 13.44 14.18
N ALA A 123 -4.05 13.15 14.37
CA ALA A 123 -2.99 13.78 13.60
C ALA A 123 -3.17 13.52 12.10
N ILE A 124 -3.37 12.27 11.68
CA ILE A 124 -3.57 11.91 10.27
C ILE A 124 -4.85 12.57 9.71
N GLU A 125 -5.95 12.57 10.46
CA GLU A 125 -7.20 13.21 10.05
C GLU A 125 -7.05 14.71 9.85
N GLN A 126 -6.34 15.38 10.76
CA GLN A 126 -5.99 16.79 10.61
C GLN A 126 -5.22 17.02 9.31
N ARG A 127 -4.17 16.25 9.04
CA ARG A 127 -3.37 16.36 7.79
C ARG A 127 -4.22 16.09 6.55
N LEU A 128 -5.18 15.16 6.62
CA LEU A 128 -6.10 14.89 5.51
C LEU A 128 -7.13 16.01 5.29
N ALA A 129 -7.51 16.75 6.33
CA ALA A 129 -8.41 17.89 6.26
C ALA A 129 -7.72 19.17 5.76
N GLU A 130 -6.40 19.25 5.86
CA GLU A 130 -5.64 20.40 5.39
C GLU A 130 -5.82 20.65 3.88
N ARG A 131 -5.79 21.93 3.53
CA ARG A 131 -5.80 22.36 2.14
C ARG A 131 -4.52 21.85 1.47
N ALA A 132 -4.68 21.00 0.46
CA ALA A 132 -3.54 20.52 -0.31
C ALA A 132 -2.77 21.68 -0.94
N GLY A 133 -1.45 21.61 -0.84
CA GLY A 133 -0.53 22.46 -1.60
C GLY A 133 -0.45 22.09 -3.08
N ALA A 134 0.42 22.79 -3.79
CA ALA A 134 0.83 22.38 -5.13
C ALA A 134 1.89 21.28 -5.02
N CYS A 135 1.93 20.40 -6.02
CA CYS A 135 2.98 19.41 -6.17
C CYS A 135 4.34 20.11 -6.29
N GLU A 136 5.30 19.74 -5.44
CA GLU A 136 6.64 20.35 -5.44
C GLU A 136 7.44 20.09 -6.72
N ILE A 137 7.08 19.05 -7.49
CA ILE A 137 7.82 18.64 -8.69
C ILE A 137 7.26 19.29 -9.96
N CYS A 138 5.92 19.40 -10.08
CA CYS A 138 5.28 19.88 -11.33
C CYS A 138 4.19 20.93 -11.13
N SER A 139 4.01 21.44 -9.91
CA SER A 139 3.04 22.48 -9.56
C SER A 139 1.56 22.15 -9.82
N ARG A 140 1.23 20.93 -10.26
CA ARG A 140 -0.17 20.42 -10.31
C ARG A 140 -0.75 20.30 -8.90
N ALA A 141 -2.07 20.15 -8.78
CA ALA A 141 -2.71 19.98 -7.48
C ALA A 141 -2.10 18.81 -6.68
N GLY A 142 -1.67 19.08 -5.45
CA GLY A 142 -1.22 18.06 -4.51
C GLY A 142 -2.39 17.20 -4.05
N ARG A 143 -2.14 15.91 -3.92
CA ARG A 143 -3.11 14.90 -3.43
C ARG A 143 -2.50 14.03 -2.34
N TRP A 144 -1.20 13.83 -2.43
CA TRP A 144 -0.39 13.07 -1.50
C TRP A 144 0.40 14.05 -0.64
N LEU A 145 0.26 13.94 0.67
CA LEU A 145 1.21 14.48 1.62
C LEU A 145 2.20 13.37 1.95
N TRP A 146 3.44 13.51 1.51
CA TRP A 146 4.52 12.57 1.78
C TRP A 146 5.27 12.98 3.05
N LEU A 147 5.40 12.08 4.00
CA LEU A 147 6.18 12.25 5.24
C LEU A 147 7.38 11.32 5.18
N SER A 148 8.59 11.88 5.18
CA SER A 148 9.83 11.09 5.15
C SER A 148 10.19 10.55 6.53
N ARG A 149 11.03 9.51 6.56
CA ARG A 149 11.56 8.94 7.82
C ARG A 149 12.44 9.90 8.61
N HIS A 150 13.00 10.90 7.96
CA HIS A 150 13.74 11.96 8.62
C HIS A 150 12.83 12.96 9.36
N GLU A 151 11.58 13.11 8.92
CA GLU A 151 10.60 14.01 9.54
C GLU A 151 9.74 13.29 10.58
N VAL A 152 9.37 12.04 10.29
CA VAL A 152 8.56 11.17 11.14
C VAL A 152 9.18 9.79 11.12
N ALA A 153 9.89 9.42 12.18
CA ALA A 153 10.57 8.14 12.29
C ALA A 153 9.57 7.02 12.61
N SER A 154 8.58 7.30 13.47
CA SER A 154 7.57 6.31 13.92
C SER A 154 6.13 6.82 13.79
N LEU A 155 5.14 5.91 13.68
CA LEU A 155 3.72 6.26 13.80
C LEU A 155 3.36 6.72 15.21
N ASP A 156 4.18 6.41 16.21
CA ASP A 156 3.96 6.85 17.60
C ASP A 156 4.21 8.37 17.78
N GLU A 157 4.82 9.03 16.80
CA GLU A 157 5.20 10.44 16.88
C GLU A 157 4.06 11.38 16.45
N ALA A 158 2.88 11.24 17.03
CA ALA A 158 1.66 11.96 16.64
C ALA A 158 1.86 13.49 16.49
N VAL A 159 2.66 14.11 17.37
CA VAL A 159 3.00 15.54 17.30
C VAL A 159 3.79 15.87 16.02
N LEU A 160 4.74 15.02 15.62
CA LEU A 160 5.49 15.19 14.38
C LEU A 160 4.59 14.91 13.17
N ILE A 161 3.72 13.89 13.22
CA ILE A 161 2.74 13.64 12.16
C ILE A 161 1.87 14.87 11.89
N ALA A 162 1.39 15.52 12.95
CA ALA A 162 0.52 16.69 12.85
C ALA A 162 1.23 17.96 12.34
N SER A 163 2.54 18.08 12.54
CA SER A 163 3.28 19.34 12.34
C SER A 163 4.39 19.30 11.29
N ALA A 164 4.88 18.11 10.92
CA ALA A 164 5.94 17.93 9.96
C ALA A 164 5.55 18.59 8.63
N PRO A 165 6.48 19.34 8.00
CA PRO A 165 6.15 20.07 6.78
C PRO A 165 5.67 19.10 5.71
N GLY A 166 6.35 17.97 5.57
CA GLY A 166 6.06 16.98 4.54
C GLY A 166 6.20 17.57 3.15
N ARG A 167 5.88 16.75 2.16
CA ARG A 167 5.96 17.15 0.75
C ARG A 167 4.64 16.94 0.05
N TRP A 168 4.11 18.00 -0.54
CA TRP A 168 2.92 17.88 -1.36
C TRP A 168 3.29 17.34 -2.74
N LEU A 169 2.68 16.23 -3.12
CA LEU A 169 2.87 15.56 -4.40
C LEU A 169 1.52 15.38 -5.10
N CYS A 170 1.50 15.56 -6.42
CA CYS A 170 0.35 15.11 -7.21
C CYS A 170 0.30 13.58 -7.22
N THR A 171 -0.81 12.99 -7.64
CA THR A 171 -1.00 11.53 -7.60
C THR A 171 0.15 10.77 -8.29
N ALA A 172 0.58 11.20 -9.49
CA ALA A 172 1.67 10.55 -10.20
C ALA A 172 3.00 10.60 -9.44
N HIS A 173 3.37 11.75 -8.89
CA HIS A 173 4.62 11.89 -8.14
C HIS A 173 4.57 11.23 -6.76
N GLY A 174 3.40 11.19 -6.11
CA GLY A 174 3.21 10.45 -4.85
C GLY A 174 3.33 8.94 -5.06
N ALA A 175 2.69 8.41 -6.10
CA ALA A 175 2.81 7.02 -6.50
C ALA A 175 4.27 6.64 -6.84
N ALA A 176 4.96 7.48 -7.61
CA ALA A 176 6.36 7.29 -7.95
C ALA A 176 7.27 7.34 -6.71
N ALA A 177 7.02 8.26 -5.77
CA ALA A 177 7.77 8.34 -4.52
C ALA A 177 7.63 7.06 -3.69
N LEU A 178 6.41 6.54 -3.53
CA LEU A 178 6.17 5.28 -2.83
C LEU A 178 6.88 4.11 -3.52
N CYS A 179 6.73 3.97 -4.84
CA CYS A 179 7.36 2.90 -5.60
C CYS A 179 8.90 2.98 -5.55
N MET A 180 9.46 4.19 -5.58
CA MET A 180 10.90 4.42 -5.44
C MET A 180 11.38 3.98 -4.06
N ALA A 181 10.69 4.39 -2.98
CA ALA A 181 11.04 4.00 -1.63
C ALA A 181 11.01 2.48 -1.44
N LEU A 182 9.97 1.81 -1.95
CA LEU A 182 9.88 0.34 -1.94
C LEU A 182 10.98 -0.35 -2.77
N THR A 183 11.52 0.32 -3.80
CA THR A 183 12.64 -0.19 -4.59
C THR A 183 13.95 -0.15 -3.82
N GLN A 184 14.11 0.83 -2.94
CA GLN A 184 15.31 1.04 -2.13
C GLN A 184 15.40 0.09 -0.93
N LEU A 185 14.33 -0.62 -0.59
CA LEU A 185 14.36 -1.71 0.39
C LEU A 185 15.17 -2.88 -0.19
N PRO A 186 16.37 -3.19 0.37
CA PRO A 186 17.22 -4.25 -0.16
C PRO A 186 16.58 -5.62 0.04
N GLU A 187 15.96 -5.82 1.20
CA GLU A 187 15.22 -7.01 1.58
C GLU A 187 13.85 -6.59 2.12
N ALA A 188 12.78 -7.25 1.67
CA ALA A 188 11.46 -6.99 2.22
C ALA A 188 10.56 -8.23 2.06
N ASN A 189 9.94 -8.64 3.16
CA ASN A 189 8.84 -9.59 3.14
C ASN A 189 7.57 -8.84 3.52
N LEU A 190 7.03 -8.08 2.56
CA LEU A 190 5.79 -7.34 2.74
C LEU A 190 4.63 -8.33 2.75
N LEU A 191 4.13 -8.63 3.94
CA LEU A 191 3.10 -9.63 4.14
C LEU A 191 1.75 -9.17 3.62
N TYR A 192 1.46 -7.88 3.65
CA TYR A 192 0.20 -7.38 3.13
C TYR A 192 0.36 -5.95 2.64
N ILE A 193 -0.06 -5.74 1.39
CA ILE A 193 -0.15 -4.43 0.77
C ILE A 193 -1.37 -4.37 -0.15
N ASN A 194 -2.16 -3.31 -0.04
CA ASN A 194 -3.40 -3.11 -0.80
C ASN A 194 -3.33 -1.85 -1.67
N VAL A 195 -4.33 -1.71 -2.55
CA VAL A 195 -4.51 -0.48 -3.33
C VAL A 195 -5.38 0.51 -2.55
N PRO A 196 -5.25 1.83 -2.81
CA PRO A 196 -6.03 2.80 -2.07
C PRO A 196 -7.50 2.70 -2.48
N TYR A 197 -8.41 2.94 -1.53
CA TYR A 197 -9.86 2.91 -1.72
C TYR A 197 -10.51 4.12 -1.04
N GLY A 198 -11.82 4.29 -1.24
CA GLY A 198 -12.54 5.41 -0.66
C GLY A 198 -12.14 6.77 -1.24
N ALA A 199 -12.29 7.82 -0.43
CA ALA A 199 -12.03 9.20 -0.84
C ALA A 199 -10.75 9.81 -0.24
N ALA A 200 -10.35 9.34 0.95
CA ALA A 200 -9.19 9.84 1.66
C ALA A 200 -8.69 8.82 2.69
N GLY A 201 -7.38 8.75 2.90
CA GLY A 201 -6.81 7.80 3.85
C GLY A 201 -5.30 7.95 3.99
N ALA A 202 -4.66 6.98 4.62
CA ALA A 202 -3.23 6.99 4.86
C ALA A 202 -2.57 5.68 4.52
N TYR A 203 -1.35 5.76 3.99
CA TYR A 203 -0.48 4.61 3.80
C TYR A 203 0.43 4.44 5.01
N VAL A 204 0.08 3.50 5.90
CA VAL A 204 0.70 3.27 7.20
C VAL A 204 1.35 1.88 7.26
N TRP A 205 2.37 1.70 8.08
CA TRP A 205 2.90 0.37 8.42
C TRP A 205 2.33 -0.07 9.78
N ILE A 206 2.07 -1.36 9.93
CA ILE A 206 1.49 -1.96 11.15
C ILE A 206 2.27 -3.21 11.55
#